data_AF-A0AAD4XAV3-F1
#
_entry.id   AF-A0AAD4XAV3-F1
#
_cell.length_a   1.000
_cell.length_b   1.000
_cell.length_c   1.000
_cell.angle_alpha   90.00
_cell.angle_beta   90.00
_cell.angle_gamma   90.00
#
_symmetry.space_group_name_H-M   'P 1'
#
loop_
_entity.id
_entity.type
_entity.pdbx_description
1 polymer ?
#
loop_
_entity_poly.entity_id
_entity_poly.type
_entity_poly.pdbx_seq_one_letter_code
_entity_poly.pdbx_strand_id
1 'polypeptide(L)'
;MVGVNTDDNDHQVNVSDVDSSSSSSSSLRIELDQLKAKLSLSNHFGSWVASDIDSSSSSSSLRIELDQLKEKICLLGPGVDKLNGGKVKGVNLGNWLVIEGWMKPSLFQGIPEGDMLDGTKVRFKSLSTNKYVCAEEGGGSGIVTVDREKASAWETFRLWRVSQSEFQFRTYNGQFLSCAREGAIVSTTSNYPSLTETFSIVRSSNDRVHIKLSSGKYLQVYSGNELRADYLGISGWEDNAATFEMTFDGENMGGEYQLANGYGYEKAKQVLNEHRRSYITQADFQFLSKNGINTMRIPVGWWIAQDPNPPAPYIGGSLAALDNAFKWAQEYNLKCIIDLHAVNGSQNGWDHSAGRDGSVEWPKSNEHIQQSLDAIEFLASKYGSNPALLGIQLLNEPKAPEVPLNTLLDYYSKGYNIVRKYSATAYVIMCQLIGADPSELYHSIANMGLSNIVVDIHFYNLYQSKFDTMNPAENIQFIKDSRKAQVDSLNTANRNGPLVFIGEWVNEWSFRGGSQENYQDFGRAQLDVYGSASFGWAYWSLKNVHDHWDLGWNIKNKSCSYKV
;
A
#
# COMPACT_ATOMS: atom_id res chain seq x y z
N MET A 1 -55.03 23.67 -61.06
CA MET A 1 -54.67 24.32 -59.79
C MET A 1 -54.06 23.26 -58.90
N VAL A 2 -52.81 23.50 -58.47
CA VAL A 2 -52.07 22.89 -57.32
C VAL A 2 -51.86 21.36 -57.40
N GLY A 3 -50.69 20.77 -57.16
CA GLY A 3 -49.38 21.21 -56.68
C GLY A 3 -48.38 20.05 -56.82
N VAL A 4 -47.10 20.40 -56.88
CA VAL A 4 -45.90 19.60 -57.22
C VAL A 4 -45.29 19.01 -55.93
N ASN A 5 -44.94 17.70 -55.89
CA ASN A 5 -43.60 17.06 -55.83
C ASN A 5 -42.51 17.80 -55.02
N THR A 6 -41.53 17.23 -54.31
CA THR A 6 -41.02 15.88 -53.96
C THR A 6 -39.82 16.08 -52.99
N ASP A 7 -39.47 15.01 -52.26
CA ASP A 7 -38.13 14.58 -51.81
C ASP A 7 -37.39 15.16 -50.59
N ASP A 8 -36.77 14.19 -49.91
CA ASP A 8 -35.86 14.16 -48.76
C ASP A 8 -34.57 14.99 -48.92
N ASN A 9 -34.02 15.47 -47.79
CA ASN A 9 -32.62 15.19 -47.41
C ASN A 9 -32.26 15.67 -45.99
N ASP A 10 -31.46 14.82 -45.36
CA ASP A 10 -30.68 14.96 -44.13
C ASP A 10 -29.68 16.12 -44.19
N HIS A 11 -29.48 16.88 -43.11
CA HIS A 11 -28.19 17.54 -42.83
C HIS A 11 -27.98 17.89 -41.34
N GLN A 12 -26.83 17.42 -40.86
CA GLN A 12 -26.13 17.74 -39.61
C GLN A 12 -26.01 19.24 -39.35
N VAL A 13 -26.07 19.65 -38.08
CA VAL A 13 -25.47 20.91 -37.61
C VAL A 13 -24.42 20.61 -36.54
N ASN A 14 -23.19 21.00 -36.87
CA ASN A 14 -21.99 20.99 -36.04
C ASN A 14 -22.17 21.76 -34.74
N VAL A 15 -21.66 21.18 -33.64
CA VAL A 15 -21.34 21.91 -32.40
C VAL A 15 -19.84 22.23 -32.45
N SER A 16 -19.51 23.35 -33.08
CA SER A 16 -18.21 24.02 -32.94
C SER A 16 -18.46 25.52 -32.86
N ASP A 17 -17.85 26.14 -31.86
CA ASP A 17 -17.79 27.58 -31.58
C ASP A 17 -19.04 28.24 -30.99
N VAL A 18 -19.13 28.26 -29.65
CA VAL A 18 -19.73 29.40 -28.95
C VAL A 18 -18.63 30.10 -28.17
N ASP A 19 -18.25 31.20 -28.78
CA ASP A 19 -17.27 32.19 -28.39
C ASP A 19 -17.57 32.84 -27.03
N SER A 20 -16.51 33.16 -26.33
CA SER A 20 -16.47 33.99 -25.13
C SER A 20 -17.10 35.37 -25.40
N SER A 21 -18.34 35.60 -24.98
CA SER A 21 -18.95 36.92 -25.05
C SER A 21 -19.85 37.24 -23.85
N SER A 22 -19.89 38.53 -23.53
CA SER A 22 -20.40 39.15 -22.30
C SER A 22 -21.82 38.72 -21.88
N SER A 23 -21.92 37.93 -20.80
CA SER A 23 -23.15 37.76 -20.02
C SER A 23 -23.68 39.12 -19.55
N SER A 24 -24.95 39.42 -19.83
CA SER A 24 -25.63 40.64 -19.37
C SER A 24 -25.71 40.68 -17.84
N SER A 25 -25.74 41.88 -17.23
CA SER A 25 -25.84 42.01 -15.77
C SER A 25 -27.10 41.35 -15.19
N SER A 26 -28.17 41.24 -15.98
CA SER A 26 -29.40 40.53 -15.62
C SER A 26 -29.22 39.02 -15.52
N SER A 27 -28.47 38.40 -16.44
CA SER A 27 -28.18 36.96 -16.40
C SER A 27 -27.31 36.58 -15.21
N LEU A 28 -26.29 37.38 -14.88
CA LEU A 28 -25.43 37.16 -13.72
C LEU A 28 -26.19 37.28 -12.39
N ARG A 29 -27.18 38.19 -12.32
CA ARG A 29 -28.03 38.36 -11.13
C ARG A 29 -28.94 37.16 -10.90
N ILE A 30 -29.56 36.63 -11.96
CA ILE A 30 -30.39 35.42 -11.86
C ILE A 30 -29.57 34.23 -11.33
N GLU A 31 -28.35 34.05 -11.85
CA GLU A 31 -27.47 32.97 -11.41
C GLU A 31 -27.03 33.13 -9.94
N LEU A 32 -26.71 34.37 -9.53
CA LEU A 32 -26.35 34.69 -8.15
C LEU A 32 -27.50 34.42 -7.17
N ASP A 33 -28.74 34.81 -7.52
CA ASP A 33 -29.92 34.60 -6.68
C ASP A 33 -30.28 33.10 -6.56
N GLN A 34 -30.13 32.33 -7.64
CA GLN A 34 -30.31 30.87 -7.62
C GLN A 34 -29.29 30.18 -6.69
N LEU A 35 -28.03 30.62 -6.69
CA LEU A 35 -26.99 30.05 -5.82
C LEU A 35 -27.20 30.45 -4.34
N LYS A 36 -27.62 31.69 -4.06
CA LYS A 36 -28.00 32.13 -2.71
C LYS A 36 -29.17 31.32 -2.14
N ALA A 37 -30.18 31.04 -2.96
CA ALA A 37 -31.32 30.20 -2.57
C ALA A 37 -30.91 28.74 -2.25
N LYS A 38 -29.91 28.18 -2.94
CA LYS A 38 -29.36 26.86 -2.61
C LYS A 38 -28.62 26.86 -1.27
N LEU A 39 -27.92 27.94 -0.94
CA LEU A 39 -27.18 28.09 0.32
C LEU A 39 -28.11 28.26 1.53
N SER A 40 -29.21 29.00 1.40
CA SER A 40 -30.18 29.21 2.48
C SER A 40 -30.97 27.95 2.88
N LEU A 41 -30.99 26.93 2.02
CA LEU A 41 -31.59 25.62 2.29
C LEU A 41 -30.64 24.64 2.99
N SER A 42 -29.34 24.97 3.12
CA SER A 42 -28.38 24.14 3.85
C SER A 42 -28.37 24.50 5.33
N ASN A 43 -28.74 23.57 6.21
CA ASN A 43 -28.86 23.78 7.66
C ASN A 43 -27.50 24.00 8.40
N HIS A 44 -26.42 24.29 7.69
CA HIS A 44 -25.05 24.26 8.24
C HIS A 44 -24.48 25.60 8.71
N PHE A 45 -25.14 26.74 8.52
CA PHE A 45 -24.65 28.00 9.10
C PHE A 45 -25.76 28.92 9.62
N GLY A 46 -25.63 29.29 10.90
CA GLY A 46 -26.35 30.39 11.52
C GLY A 46 -25.96 31.74 10.92
N SER A 47 -26.98 32.60 10.80
CA SER A 47 -26.90 34.04 10.51
C SER A 47 -25.75 34.50 9.61
N TRP A 48 -25.77 34.09 8.34
CA TRP A 48 -25.20 34.96 7.31
C TRP A 48 -26.36 35.72 6.68
N VAL A 49 -26.47 37.00 7.04
CA VAL A 49 -27.47 37.89 6.48
C VAL A 49 -27.00 38.22 5.07
N ALA A 50 -27.82 37.86 4.09
CA ALA A 50 -27.69 38.31 2.71
C ALA A 50 -27.95 39.84 2.55
N SER A 51 -27.46 40.68 3.47
CA SER A 51 -27.83 42.11 3.57
C SER A 51 -26.87 43.09 2.90
N ASP A 52 -25.67 42.73 2.49
CA ASP A 52 -24.69 43.74 2.05
C ASP A 52 -24.38 43.65 0.55
N ILE A 53 -25.40 43.68 -0.32
CA ILE A 53 -25.18 43.76 -1.78
C ILE A 53 -26.08 44.84 -2.38
N ASP A 54 -25.43 45.93 -2.79
CA ASP A 54 -26.06 47.06 -3.46
C ASP A 54 -26.56 46.63 -4.85
N SER A 55 -27.81 46.97 -5.13
CA SER A 55 -28.49 46.69 -6.40
C SER A 55 -27.90 47.45 -7.60
N SER A 56 -26.90 48.31 -7.38
CA SER A 56 -26.24 49.16 -8.38
C SER A 56 -24.96 48.59 -9.01
N SER A 57 -24.48 47.41 -8.59
CA SER A 57 -23.16 46.87 -8.96
C SER A 57 -22.98 46.59 -10.47
N SER A 58 -21.77 46.88 -10.97
CA SER A 58 -21.34 46.64 -12.35
C SER A 58 -21.20 45.14 -12.67
N SER A 59 -21.21 44.80 -13.98
CA SER A 59 -21.09 43.41 -14.45
C SER A 59 -19.77 42.73 -14.05
N SER A 60 -18.70 43.49 -13.81
CA SER A 60 -17.41 42.97 -13.34
C SER A 60 -17.45 42.57 -11.86
N SER A 61 -18.11 43.37 -11.00
CA SER A 61 -18.28 43.05 -9.57
C SER A 61 -19.10 41.79 -9.37
N LEU A 62 -20.21 41.65 -10.13
CA LEU A 62 -21.08 40.47 -10.07
C LEU A 62 -20.37 39.18 -10.48
N ARG A 63 -19.40 39.23 -11.41
CA ARG A 63 -18.61 38.06 -11.82
C ARG A 63 -17.66 37.62 -10.72
N ILE A 64 -16.93 38.56 -10.10
CA ILE A 64 -16.02 38.26 -9.00
C ILE A 64 -16.77 37.63 -7.84
N GLU A 65 -17.95 38.18 -7.49
CA GLU A 65 -18.80 37.62 -6.44
C GLU A 65 -19.34 36.24 -6.81
N LEU A 66 -19.78 36.04 -8.05
CA LEU A 66 -20.26 34.75 -8.54
C LEU A 66 -19.14 33.69 -8.48
N ASP A 67 -17.92 34.05 -8.85
CA ASP A 67 -16.76 33.16 -8.79
C ASP A 67 -16.40 32.82 -7.34
N GLN A 68 -16.42 33.79 -6.43
CA GLN A 68 -16.23 33.56 -4.99
C GLN A 68 -17.32 32.66 -4.39
N LEU A 69 -18.58 32.84 -4.82
CA LEU A 69 -19.70 32.02 -4.35
C LEU A 69 -19.64 30.60 -4.93
N LYS A 70 -19.27 30.45 -6.20
CA LYS A 70 -19.02 29.15 -6.86
C LYS A 70 -17.86 28.42 -6.21
N GLU A 71 -16.78 29.12 -5.85
CA GLU A 71 -15.65 28.54 -5.13
C GLU A 71 -16.07 28.09 -3.73
N LYS A 72 -16.89 28.86 -3.00
CA LYS A 72 -17.45 28.47 -1.70
C LYS A 72 -18.45 27.32 -1.80
N ILE A 73 -19.30 27.27 -2.82
CA ILE A 73 -20.21 26.14 -3.07
C ILE A 73 -19.43 24.89 -3.50
N CYS A 74 -18.33 25.06 -4.23
CA CYS A 74 -17.40 23.98 -4.55
C CYS A 74 -16.69 23.45 -3.30
N LEU A 75 -16.40 24.31 -2.31
CA LEU A 75 -15.91 23.91 -0.98
C LEU A 75 -16.99 23.21 -0.13
N LEU A 76 -18.27 23.53 -0.34
CA LEU A 76 -19.39 22.87 0.35
C LEU A 76 -19.67 21.47 -0.18
N GLY A 77 -19.24 21.15 -1.41
CA GLY A 77 -19.50 19.88 -2.07
C GLY A 77 -20.99 19.51 -2.12
N PRO A 78 -21.38 18.40 -2.78
CA PRO A 78 -22.54 17.68 -2.33
C PRO A 78 -22.17 17.10 -0.96
N GLY A 79 -22.42 17.88 0.09
CA GLY A 79 -22.32 17.44 1.46
C GLY A 79 -23.22 16.23 1.65
N VAL A 80 -22.66 15.02 1.53
CA VAL A 80 -23.40 13.81 1.88
C VAL A 80 -23.53 13.84 3.39
N ASP A 81 -24.70 14.26 3.85
CA ASP A 81 -25.22 13.92 5.17
C ASP A 81 -24.84 12.47 5.48
N LYS A 82 -23.84 12.25 6.34
CA LYS A 82 -23.49 10.93 6.91
C LYS A 82 -23.55 9.70 5.97
N LEU A 83 -23.02 9.65 4.74
CA LEU A 83 -23.27 8.50 3.84
C LEU A 83 -24.76 8.04 3.93
N ASN A 84 -25.73 8.95 3.89
CA ASN A 84 -27.15 8.64 3.92
C ASN A 84 -27.53 7.88 2.64
N GLY A 85 -27.20 6.58 2.59
CA GLY A 85 -27.46 5.67 1.48
C GLY A 85 -26.43 5.65 0.33
N GLY A 86 -25.31 6.37 0.44
CA GLY A 86 -24.26 6.39 -0.59
C GLY A 86 -23.18 5.32 -0.39
N LYS A 87 -22.58 4.82 -1.48
CA LYS A 87 -21.43 3.89 -1.45
C LYS A 87 -20.09 4.62 -1.35
N VAL A 88 -19.07 3.93 -0.86
CA VAL A 88 -17.68 4.40 -0.84
C VAL A 88 -17.17 4.60 -2.28
N LYS A 89 -16.72 5.82 -2.55
CA LYS A 89 -15.90 6.20 -3.71
C LYS A 89 -14.58 6.68 -3.14
N GLY A 90 -13.65 5.75 -2.96
CA GLY A 90 -12.47 5.95 -2.14
C GLY A 90 -11.16 6.00 -2.90
N VAL A 91 -10.11 6.41 -2.20
CA VAL A 91 -8.73 6.27 -2.65
C VAL A 91 -7.84 5.88 -1.47
N ASN A 92 -6.83 5.06 -1.75
CA ASN A 92 -5.79 4.68 -0.80
C ASN A 92 -4.70 5.74 -0.73
N LEU A 93 -4.30 6.10 0.49
CA LEU A 93 -3.14 6.95 0.78
C LEU A 93 -1.88 6.11 1.02
N GLY A 94 -1.58 5.20 0.08
CA GLY A 94 -0.42 4.32 0.10
C GLY A 94 0.89 5.10 0.06
N ASN A 95 1.98 4.45 0.47
CA ASN A 95 3.31 5.05 0.58
C ASN A 95 3.35 6.36 1.40
N TRP A 96 2.48 6.56 2.39
CA TRP A 96 2.48 7.75 3.25
C TRP A 96 2.85 7.44 4.71
N LEU A 97 1.98 6.72 5.42
CA LEU A 97 2.23 6.31 6.82
C LEU A 97 2.79 4.89 6.95
N VAL A 98 2.80 4.16 5.83
CA VAL A 98 3.55 2.93 5.58
C VAL A 98 4.25 3.10 4.23
N ILE A 99 5.56 2.90 4.17
CA ILE A 99 6.37 3.11 2.95
C ILE A 99 6.35 1.89 2.04
N GLU A 100 6.19 2.17 0.74
CA GLU A 100 6.32 1.24 -0.38
C GLU A 100 7.24 1.86 -1.43
N GLY A 101 8.48 1.42 -1.44
CA GLY A 101 9.58 2.07 -2.14
C GLY A 101 9.41 2.12 -3.64
N TRP A 102 8.73 1.14 -4.24
CA TRP A 102 8.42 1.14 -5.67
C TRP A 102 7.56 2.35 -6.08
N MET A 103 6.71 2.87 -5.19
CA MET A 103 5.86 4.05 -5.44
C MET A 103 6.65 5.37 -5.38
N LYS A 104 7.81 5.38 -4.71
CA LYS A 104 8.72 6.54 -4.63
C LYS A 104 10.18 6.09 -4.43
N PRO A 105 10.85 5.57 -5.47
CA PRO A 105 12.18 4.96 -5.32
C PRO A 105 13.26 5.93 -4.83
N SER A 106 13.06 7.23 -5.05
CA SER A 106 13.97 8.28 -4.59
C SER A 106 14.15 8.34 -3.07
N LEU A 107 13.24 7.76 -2.28
CA LEU A 107 13.42 7.65 -0.83
C LEU A 107 14.63 6.79 -0.45
N PHE A 108 15.06 5.85 -1.30
CA PHE A 108 16.09 4.86 -0.99
C PHE A 108 17.47 5.20 -1.56
N GLN A 109 17.58 6.20 -2.45
CA GLN A 109 18.81 6.50 -3.20
C GLN A 109 20.00 6.95 -2.32
N GLY A 110 19.74 7.45 -1.11
CA GLY A 110 20.79 7.92 -0.19
C GLY A 110 21.30 6.87 0.78
N ILE A 111 20.81 5.63 0.71
CA ILE A 111 21.17 4.57 1.67
C ILE A 111 22.57 4.03 1.32
N PRO A 112 23.56 4.08 2.24
CA PRO A 112 24.86 3.46 2.03
C PRO A 112 24.72 1.95 1.82
N GLU A 113 25.43 1.34 0.88
CA GLU A 113 25.25 -0.09 0.53
C GLU A 113 23.77 -0.46 0.34
N GLY A 114 23.01 0.37 -0.39
CA GLY A 114 21.57 0.21 -0.60
C GLY A 114 21.19 -1.04 -1.41
N ASP A 115 22.17 -1.74 -1.99
CA ASP A 115 22.01 -3.05 -2.61
C ASP A 115 22.02 -4.21 -1.59
N MET A 116 22.42 -3.97 -0.33
CA MET A 116 22.46 -4.94 0.78
C MET A 116 21.56 -4.51 1.93
N LEU A 117 20.25 -4.44 1.69
CA LEU A 117 19.24 -4.13 2.72
C LEU A 117 18.70 -5.41 3.37
N ASP A 118 17.94 -5.28 4.46
CA ASP A 118 17.29 -6.45 5.06
C ASP A 118 16.41 -7.15 4.03
N GLY A 119 16.58 -8.47 3.94
CA GLY A 119 15.86 -9.31 3.00
C GLY A 119 16.55 -9.51 1.66
N THR A 120 17.57 -8.71 1.33
CA THR A 120 18.41 -8.96 0.16
C THR A 120 18.91 -10.40 0.18
N LYS A 121 18.68 -11.13 -0.90
CA LYS A 121 19.12 -12.51 -1.05
C LYS A 121 20.47 -12.55 -1.74
N VAL A 122 21.42 -13.24 -1.13
CA VAL A 122 22.79 -13.37 -1.62
C VAL A 122 23.20 -14.84 -1.70
N ARG A 123 24.14 -15.11 -2.60
CA ARG A 123 24.80 -16.40 -2.78
C ARG A 123 26.31 -16.19 -2.79
N PHE A 124 27.04 -17.11 -2.17
CA PHE A 124 28.49 -17.07 -2.09
C PHE A 124 29.09 -18.25 -2.83
N LYS A 125 29.93 -17.97 -3.81
CA LYS A 125 30.68 -18.98 -4.56
C LYS A 125 32.16 -18.85 -4.23
N SER A 126 32.77 -19.91 -3.72
CA SER A 126 34.21 -19.96 -3.48
C SER A 126 34.95 -19.88 -4.82
N LEU A 127 35.93 -18.98 -4.93
CA LEU A 127 36.74 -18.86 -6.13
C LEU A 127 37.87 -19.89 -6.20
N SER A 128 38.28 -20.46 -5.06
CA SER A 128 39.30 -21.51 -5.05
C SER A 128 38.76 -22.88 -5.49
N THR A 129 37.48 -23.17 -5.22
CA THR A 129 36.85 -24.47 -5.54
C THR A 129 35.77 -24.38 -6.61
N ASN A 130 35.34 -23.17 -6.96
CA ASN A 130 34.23 -22.89 -7.89
C ASN A 130 32.89 -23.52 -7.43
N LYS A 131 32.70 -23.69 -6.11
CA LYS A 131 31.48 -24.25 -5.49
C LYS A 131 30.75 -23.22 -4.62
N TYR A 132 29.44 -23.39 -4.48
CA TYR A 132 28.61 -22.54 -3.63
C TYR A 132 28.60 -23.01 -2.17
N VAL A 133 28.53 -22.03 -1.27
CA VAL A 133 28.20 -22.25 0.15
C VAL A 133 26.75 -22.71 0.25
N CYS A 134 26.51 -23.80 0.97
CA CYS A 134 25.21 -24.43 1.14
C CYS A 134 24.89 -24.60 2.62
N ALA A 135 23.70 -24.17 3.04
CA ALA A 135 23.12 -24.55 4.32
C ALA A 135 22.30 -25.83 4.14
N GLU A 136 22.86 -26.96 4.54
CA GLU A 136 22.27 -28.29 4.29
C GLU A 136 20.86 -28.39 4.90
N GLU A 137 19.94 -28.96 4.12
CA GLU A 137 18.50 -28.99 4.44
C GLU A 137 17.93 -27.59 4.73
N GLY A 138 18.36 -26.58 3.97
CA GLY A 138 17.95 -25.18 4.15
C GLY A 138 18.39 -24.58 5.49
N GLY A 139 19.34 -25.20 6.20
CA GLY A 139 19.83 -24.82 7.51
C GLY A 139 19.32 -25.70 8.67
N GLY A 140 18.35 -26.59 8.43
CA GLY A 140 17.75 -27.43 9.47
C GLY A 140 18.70 -28.49 10.06
N SER A 141 19.70 -28.90 9.30
CA SER A 141 20.70 -29.88 9.72
C SER A 141 21.78 -29.31 10.66
N GLY A 142 21.91 -27.98 10.71
CA GLY A 142 23.03 -27.30 11.39
C GLY A 142 24.36 -27.30 10.62
N ILE A 143 24.43 -27.97 9.46
CA ILE A 143 25.66 -28.18 8.68
C ILE A 143 25.76 -27.16 7.54
N VAL A 144 26.98 -26.65 7.33
CA VAL A 144 27.32 -25.77 6.20
C VAL A 144 28.47 -26.38 5.40
N THR A 145 28.30 -26.47 4.08
CA THR A 145 29.28 -27.05 3.15
C THR A 145 29.58 -26.09 2.00
N VAL A 146 30.67 -26.34 1.27
CA VAL A 146 31.07 -25.61 0.06
C VAL A 146 31.35 -26.59 -1.08
N ASP A 147 30.31 -27.26 -1.57
CA ASP A 147 30.41 -28.35 -2.55
C ASP A 147 29.41 -28.29 -3.71
N ARG A 148 28.50 -27.31 -3.72
CA ARG A 148 27.42 -27.24 -4.70
C ARG A 148 27.88 -26.60 -6.01
N GLU A 149 27.55 -27.25 -7.13
CA GLU A 149 27.86 -26.74 -8.49
C GLU A 149 26.94 -25.61 -8.93
N LYS A 150 25.69 -25.64 -8.44
CA LYS A 150 24.61 -24.73 -8.83
C LYS A 150 23.92 -24.26 -7.57
N ALA A 151 23.56 -22.99 -7.54
CA ALA A 151 22.79 -22.42 -6.44
C ALA A 151 21.28 -22.55 -6.69
N SER A 152 20.57 -22.79 -5.60
CA SER A 152 19.11 -22.80 -5.49
C SER A 152 18.75 -22.27 -4.09
N ALA A 153 17.69 -22.80 -3.47
CA ALA A 153 17.16 -22.31 -2.19
C ALA A 153 18.15 -22.47 -1.01
N TRP A 154 18.95 -23.53 -0.97
CA TRP A 154 19.82 -23.84 0.18
C TRP A 154 21.16 -23.10 0.16
N GLU A 155 21.56 -22.62 -1.03
CA GLU A 155 22.74 -21.80 -1.23
C GLU A 155 22.43 -20.29 -1.17
N THR A 156 21.16 -19.94 -0.95
CA THR A 156 20.68 -18.56 -0.90
C THR A 156 20.43 -18.14 0.55
N PHE A 157 21.08 -17.05 0.96
CA PHE A 157 20.98 -16.48 2.31
C PHE A 157 20.31 -15.11 2.24
N ARG A 158 19.46 -14.80 3.22
CA ARG A 158 18.87 -13.47 3.39
C ARG A 158 19.74 -12.65 4.31
N LEU A 159 20.06 -11.42 3.91
CA LEU A 159 20.78 -10.49 4.75
C LEU A 159 19.85 -9.92 5.83
N TRP A 160 20.32 -9.97 7.07
CA TRP A 160 19.81 -9.18 8.19
C TRP A 160 20.87 -8.13 8.50
N ARG A 161 20.57 -6.87 8.24
CA ARG A 161 21.55 -5.80 8.30
C ARG A 161 21.69 -5.30 9.74
N VAL A 162 22.93 -5.29 10.25
CA VAL A 162 23.26 -4.80 11.60
C VAL A 162 23.86 -3.39 11.51
N SER A 163 24.74 -3.16 10.54
CA SER A 163 25.33 -1.86 10.26
C SER A 163 25.61 -1.71 8.76
N GLN A 164 26.37 -0.69 8.34
CA GLN A 164 26.74 -0.52 6.93
C GLN A 164 27.60 -1.69 6.40
N SER A 165 28.42 -2.29 7.26
CA SER A 165 29.34 -3.36 6.87
C SER A 165 29.04 -4.70 7.53
N GLU A 166 28.17 -4.75 8.54
CA GLU A 166 27.89 -5.95 9.32
C GLU A 166 26.50 -6.51 9.05
N PHE A 167 26.47 -7.83 8.86
CA PHE A 167 25.31 -8.58 8.43
C PHE A 167 25.23 -9.91 9.15
N GLN A 168 24.01 -10.42 9.27
CA GLN A 168 23.70 -11.77 9.67
C GLN A 168 23.08 -12.48 8.47
N PHE A 169 23.42 -13.75 8.27
CA PHE A 169 22.97 -14.54 7.12
C PHE A 169 21.90 -15.53 7.55
N ARG A 170 20.64 -15.23 7.24
CA ARG A 170 19.51 -16.11 7.56
C ARG A 170 19.28 -17.11 6.43
N THR A 171 19.17 -18.39 6.79
CA THR A 171 18.98 -19.50 5.87
C THR A 171 17.53 -19.61 5.37
N TYR A 172 17.26 -20.56 4.48
CA TYR A 172 15.93 -20.84 3.98
C TYR A 172 14.92 -21.21 5.09
N ASN A 173 15.33 -22.05 6.05
CA ASN A 173 14.51 -22.50 7.18
C ASN A 173 14.59 -21.57 8.41
N GLY A 174 15.28 -20.43 8.29
CA GLY A 174 15.24 -19.34 9.27
C GLY A 174 16.33 -19.35 10.33
N GLN A 175 17.24 -20.34 10.31
CA GLN A 175 18.46 -20.34 11.14
C GLN A 175 19.47 -19.31 10.64
N PHE A 176 20.49 -19.03 11.43
CA PHE A 176 21.57 -18.10 11.08
C PHE A 176 22.90 -18.82 10.91
N LEU A 177 23.70 -18.41 9.92
CA LEU A 177 25.11 -18.76 9.90
C LEU A 177 25.75 -18.29 11.20
N SER A 178 26.43 -19.20 11.87
CA SER A 178 26.97 -19.02 13.21
C SER A 178 28.42 -19.47 13.24
N CYS A 179 29.30 -18.70 13.88
CA CYS A 179 30.66 -19.12 14.17
C CYS A 179 30.95 -18.89 15.66
N ALA A 180 30.89 -19.96 16.46
CA ALA A 180 30.92 -19.86 17.92
C ALA A 180 32.21 -19.26 18.49
N ARG A 181 33.34 -19.41 17.77
CA ARG A 181 34.64 -18.84 18.11
C ARG A 181 35.56 -18.85 16.89
N GLU A 182 36.67 -18.13 16.98
CA GLU A 182 37.74 -18.17 15.98
C GLU A 182 38.18 -19.62 15.70
N GLY A 183 38.30 -19.95 14.41
CA GLY A 183 38.65 -21.29 13.93
C GLY A 183 37.59 -22.38 14.11
N ALA A 184 36.38 -22.03 14.56
CA ALA A 184 35.26 -22.96 14.51
C ALA A 184 34.77 -23.16 13.07
N ILE A 185 34.15 -24.31 12.85
CA ILE A 185 33.35 -24.59 11.65
C ILE A 185 32.11 -23.70 11.68
N VAL A 186 31.78 -23.09 10.55
CA VAL A 186 30.54 -22.33 10.38
C VAL A 186 29.36 -23.31 10.37
N SER A 187 28.30 -23.00 11.11
CA SER A 187 27.13 -23.86 11.30
C SER A 187 25.83 -23.06 11.22
N THR A 188 24.68 -23.72 11.24
CA THR A 188 23.35 -23.08 11.23
C THR A 188 22.50 -23.52 12.42
N THR A 189 23.10 -23.60 13.61
CA THR A 189 22.38 -24.09 14.80
C THR A 189 21.58 -23.01 15.54
N SER A 190 21.82 -21.73 15.27
CA SER A 190 21.12 -20.64 15.97
C SER A 190 19.82 -20.24 15.26
N ASN A 191 18.74 -20.13 16.02
CA ASN A 191 17.48 -19.54 15.56
C ASN A 191 17.39 -18.03 15.83
N TYR A 192 18.36 -17.48 16.55
CA TYR A 192 18.37 -16.08 16.96
C TYR A 192 19.68 -15.40 16.56
N PRO A 193 19.62 -14.16 16.05
CA PRO A 193 20.83 -13.41 15.77
C PRO A 193 21.53 -12.97 17.06
N SER A 194 22.85 -13.11 17.09
CA SER A 194 23.72 -12.53 18.12
C SER A 194 25.07 -12.10 17.51
N LEU A 195 26.04 -11.73 18.35
CA LEU A 195 27.40 -11.40 17.91
C LEU A 195 28.10 -12.56 17.20
N THR A 196 27.77 -13.83 17.52
CA THR A 196 28.37 -15.01 16.85
C THR A 196 27.78 -15.28 15.46
N GLU A 197 26.65 -14.64 15.14
CA GLU A 197 25.98 -14.73 13.84
C GLU A 197 26.26 -13.49 12.98
N THR A 198 27.02 -12.52 13.51
CA THR A 198 27.33 -11.26 12.81
C THR A 198 28.70 -11.33 12.14
N PHE A 199 28.71 -10.99 10.85
CA PHE A 199 29.89 -10.98 9.99
C PHE A 199 30.02 -9.62 9.30
N SER A 200 31.25 -9.16 9.10
CA SER A 200 31.51 -8.03 8.21
C SER A 200 31.71 -8.51 6.77
N ILE A 201 31.11 -7.82 5.81
CA ILE A 201 31.36 -8.03 4.38
C ILE A 201 32.31 -6.93 3.89
N VAL A 202 33.45 -7.34 3.33
CA VAL A 202 34.39 -6.46 2.62
C VAL A 202 34.27 -6.75 1.14
N ARG A 203 34.01 -5.73 0.31
CA ARG A 203 33.78 -5.87 -1.14
C ARG A 203 34.95 -5.33 -1.96
N SER A 204 35.19 -5.95 -3.11
CA SER A 204 36.03 -5.44 -4.20
C SER A 204 35.17 -4.79 -5.28
N SER A 205 35.81 -4.20 -6.30
CA SER A 205 35.13 -3.66 -7.48
C SER A 205 34.54 -4.72 -8.43
N ASN A 206 34.88 -6.00 -8.28
CA ASN A 206 34.54 -7.07 -9.23
C ASN A 206 33.70 -8.17 -8.59
N ASP A 207 32.73 -7.81 -7.74
CA ASP A 207 31.81 -8.71 -7.01
C ASP A 207 32.47 -9.73 -6.07
N ARG A 208 33.79 -9.61 -5.86
CA ARG A 208 34.53 -10.42 -4.89
C ARG A 208 34.30 -9.87 -3.50
N VAL A 209 34.13 -10.77 -2.54
CA VAL A 209 33.95 -10.45 -1.14
C VAL A 209 34.87 -11.27 -0.25
N HIS A 210 35.24 -10.66 0.87
CA HIS A 210 35.75 -11.35 2.04
C HIS A 210 34.75 -11.20 3.17
N ILE A 211 34.44 -12.31 3.83
CA ILE A 211 33.52 -12.34 4.97
C ILE A 211 34.35 -12.50 6.23
N LYS A 212 34.13 -11.64 7.22
CA LYS A 212 35.02 -11.48 8.37
C LYS A 212 34.27 -11.56 9.68
N LEU A 213 34.83 -12.23 10.69
CA LEU A 213 34.35 -12.17 12.07
C LEU A 213 34.77 -10.87 12.76
N SER A 214 34.03 -10.49 13.80
CA SER A 214 34.41 -9.38 14.70
C SER A 214 35.82 -9.53 15.28
N SER A 215 36.34 -10.76 15.42
CA SER A 215 37.71 -11.03 15.88
C SER A 215 38.81 -10.57 14.93
N GLY A 216 38.50 -10.35 13.64
CA GLY A 216 39.50 -10.00 12.65
C GLY A 216 39.69 -11.05 11.54
N LYS A 217 39.31 -12.31 11.78
CA LYS A 217 39.58 -13.42 10.87
C LYS A 217 38.56 -13.54 9.75
N TYR A 218 39.03 -13.97 8.58
CA TYR A 218 38.18 -14.20 7.42
C TYR A 218 37.68 -15.64 7.35
N LEU A 219 36.50 -15.81 6.77
CA LEU A 219 35.99 -17.10 6.37
C LEU A 219 36.86 -17.68 5.25
N GLN A 220 37.11 -18.98 5.29
CA GLN A 220 37.77 -19.72 4.22
C GLN A 220 37.15 -21.10 4.02
N VAL A 221 37.30 -21.61 2.80
CA VAL A 221 37.13 -23.04 2.51
C VAL A 221 38.36 -23.79 3.01
N TYR A 222 38.18 -24.62 4.03
CA TYR A 222 39.22 -25.43 4.65
C TYR A 222 39.03 -26.91 4.29
N SER A 223 40.13 -27.62 4.00
CA SER A 223 40.21 -29.08 3.82
C SER A 223 38.96 -29.74 3.22
N GLY A 224 38.81 -29.71 1.90
CA GLY A 224 37.64 -30.27 1.21
C GLY A 224 36.55 -29.22 1.00
N ASN A 225 35.44 -29.34 1.74
CA ASN A 225 34.24 -28.51 1.61
C ASN A 225 33.82 -27.80 2.91
N GLU A 226 34.67 -27.78 3.96
CA GLU A 226 34.32 -27.13 5.23
C GLU A 226 34.50 -25.61 5.15
N LEU A 227 33.55 -24.84 5.71
CA LEU A 227 33.68 -23.40 5.89
C LEU A 227 34.14 -23.08 7.32
N ARG A 228 35.28 -22.38 7.48
CA ARG A 228 35.86 -22.02 8.78
C ARG A 228 36.23 -20.55 8.86
N ALA A 229 36.41 -20.03 10.07
CA ALA A 229 36.77 -18.63 10.32
C ALA A 229 38.16 -18.46 10.97
N ASP A 230 39.20 -18.92 10.29
CA ASP A 230 40.60 -18.92 10.74
C ASP A 230 41.59 -18.53 9.64
N TYR A 231 41.16 -17.90 8.56
CA TYR A 231 42.08 -17.52 7.49
C TYR A 231 43.15 -16.53 7.99
N LEU A 232 44.42 -16.93 7.86
CA LEU A 232 45.60 -16.17 8.29
C LEU A 232 46.33 -15.48 7.13
N GLY A 233 45.87 -15.67 5.89
CA GLY A 233 46.55 -15.18 4.70
C GLY A 233 46.56 -13.65 4.58
N ILE A 234 47.56 -13.14 3.86
CA ILE A 234 47.79 -11.71 3.63
C ILE A 234 46.73 -11.16 2.67
N SER A 235 46.34 -9.91 2.88
CA SER A 235 45.30 -9.20 2.13
C SER A 235 45.53 -9.19 0.61
N GLY A 236 44.52 -9.60 -0.17
CA GLY A 236 44.50 -9.54 -1.63
C GLY A 236 43.21 -10.14 -2.22
N TRP A 237 42.90 -9.84 -3.47
CA TRP A 237 41.65 -10.27 -4.14
C TRP A 237 41.81 -11.49 -5.05
N GLU A 238 42.89 -12.26 -4.90
CA GLU A 238 43.16 -13.43 -5.72
C GLU A 238 42.19 -14.58 -5.44
N ASP A 239 42.12 -15.56 -6.35
CA ASP A 239 41.31 -16.77 -6.24
C ASP A 239 41.90 -17.70 -5.16
N ASN A 240 41.74 -17.32 -3.90
CA ASN A 240 42.23 -18.04 -2.74
C ASN A 240 41.08 -18.57 -1.86
N ALA A 241 41.43 -19.34 -0.83
CA ALA A 241 40.47 -20.02 0.04
C ALA A 241 39.48 -19.09 0.75
N ALA A 242 39.80 -17.81 0.93
CA ALA A 242 38.96 -16.82 1.61
C ALA A 242 38.21 -15.86 0.65
N THR A 243 38.46 -15.95 -0.66
CA THR A 243 37.80 -15.09 -1.64
C THR A 243 36.57 -15.76 -2.22
N PHE A 244 35.42 -15.09 -2.08
CA PHE A 244 34.15 -15.52 -2.63
C PHE A 244 33.66 -14.53 -3.67
N GLU A 245 32.95 -15.01 -4.69
CA GLU A 245 32.07 -14.19 -5.52
C GLU A 245 30.71 -14.11 -4.81
N MET A 246 30.19 -12.89 -4.62
CA MET A 246 28.85 -12.66 -4.09
C MET A 246 27.91 -12.28 -5.24
N THR A 247 26.80 -13.00 -5.37
CA THR A 247 25.75 -12.70 -6.34
C THR A 247 24.42 -12.47 -5.64
N PHE A 248 23.58 -11.62 -6.22
CA PHE A 248 22.24 -11.32 -5.72
C PHE A 248 21.20 -12.25 -6.38
N ASP A 249 20.16 -12.63 -5.64
CA ASP A 249 19.06 -13.47 -6.12
C ASP A 249 17.72 -12.74 -6.04
N GLY A 250 17.30 -12.16 -7.17
CA GLY A 250 16.06 -11.39 -7.27
C GLY A 250 16.19 -9.93 -6.83
N GLU A 251 15.05 -9.27 -6.66
CA GLU A 251 14.98 -7.85 -6.34
C GLU A 251 15.06 -7.59 -4.82
N ASN A 252 15.56 -6.40 -4.46
CA ASN A 252 15.62 -5.96 -3.08
C ASN A 252 14.24 -5.50 -2.58
N MET A 253 13.95 -5.79 -1.32
CA MET A 253 12.77 -5.25 -0.65
C MET A 253 12.93 -3.75 -0.41
N GLY A 254 11.85 -3.00 -0.62
CA GLY A 254 11.83 -1.54 -0.50
C GLY A 254 10.77 -1.03 0.48
N GLY A 255 10.62 -1.64 1.65
CA GLY A 255 9.59 -1.25 2.63
C GLY A 255 10.08 -0.25 3.69
N GLU A 256 9.18 0.12 4.60
CA GLU A 256 9.52 0.99 5.75
C GLU A 256 10.63 0.39 6.63
N TYR A 257 10.68 -0.94 6.78
CA TYR A 257 11.75 -1.62 7.53
C TYR A 257 13.12 -1.37 6.90
N GLN A 258 13.26 -1.62 5.60
CA GLN A 258 14.53 -1.46 4.88
C GLN A 258 14.96 0.01 4.83
N LEU A 259 14.02 0.95 4.65
CA LEU A 259 14.34 2.38 4.68
C LEU A 259 14.88 2.79 6.06
N ALA A 260 14.16 2.42 7.12
CA ALA A 260 14.48 2.88 8.46
C ALA A 260 15.78 2.25 8.99
N ASN A 261 15.98 0.95 8.77
CA ASN A 261 17.21 0.28 9.16
C ASN A 261 18.40 0.69 8.27
N GLY A 262 18.19 0.82 6.95
CA GLY A 262 19.24 1.17 5.99
C GLY A 262 19.87 2.55 6.25
N TYR A 263 19.04 3.56 6.55
CA TYR A 263 19.54 4.89 6.92
C TYR A 263 20.03 4.98 8.37
N GLY A 264 19.53 4.11 9.26
CA GLY A 264 19.63 4.28 10.70
C GLY A 264 18.72 5.41 11.23
N TYR A 265 18.51 5.43 12.54
CA TYR A 265 17.46 6.22 13.21
C TYR A 265 17.46 7.71 12.83
N GLU A 266 18.59 8.41 12.98
CA GLU A 266 18.65 9.87 12.79
C GLU A 266 18.33 10.29 11.36
N LYS A 267 18.91 9.59 10.37
CA LYS A 267 18.70 9.93 8.97
C LYS A 267 17.32 9.47 8.49
N ALA A 268 16.86 8.29 8.91
CA ALA A 268 15.51 7.82 8.63
C ALA A 268 14.45 8.80 9.16
N LYS A 269 14.65 9.34 10.36
CA LYS A 269 13.77 10.36 10.95
C LYS A 269 13.69 11.64 10.13
N GLN A 270 14.81 12.13 9.60
CA GLN A 270 14.80 13.28 8.71
C GLN A 270 14.00 12.98 7.42
N VAL A 271 14.28 11.84 6.79
CA VAL A 271 13.65 11.44 5.51
C VAL A 271 12.14 11.23 5.69
N LEU A 272 11.72 10.46 6.70
CA LEU A 272 10.31 10.15 6.93
C LEU A 272 9.51 11.36 7.41
N ASN A 273 10.10 12.27 8.20
CA ASN A 273 9.42 13.51 8.58
C ASN A 273 9.19 14.45 7.40
N GLU A 274 10.18 14.60 6.51
CA GLU A 274 10.01 15.35 5.26
C GLU A 274 8.91 14.72 4.41
N HIS A 275 9.00 13.41 4.18
CA HIS A 275 8.06 12.68 3.34
C HIS A 275 6.62 12.77 3.88
N ARG A 276 6.39 12.50 5.17
CA ARG A 276 5.05 12.58 5.77
C ARG A 276 4.45 13.98 5.71
N ARG A 277 5.28 15.04 5.76
CA ARG A 277 4.87 16.45 5.66
C ARG A 277 4.49 16.86 4.24
N SER A 278 5.19 16.37 3.22
CA SER A 278 5.08 16.89 1.85
C SER A 278 4.40 15.94 0.87
N TYR A 279 4.31 14.64 1.18
CA TYR A 279 3.76 13.66 0.27
C TYR A 279 2.23 13.72 0.19
N ILE A 280 1.54 13.74 1.33
CA ILE A 280 0.10 13.99 1.41
C ILE A 280 -0.14 15.25 2.24
N THR A 281 -0.98 16.14 1.72
CA THR A 281 -1.22 17.47 2.29
C THR A 281 -2.72 17.78 2.31
N GLN A 282 -3.10 18.86 2.99
CA GLN A 282 -4.48 19.36 2.99
C GLN A 282 -5.03 19.61 1.57
N ALA A 283 -4.19 20.08 0.65
CA ALA A 283 -4.57 20.34 -0.74
C ALA A 283 -5.03 19.07 -1.47
N ASP A 284 -4.50 17.90 -1.07
CA ASP A 284 -4.91 16.62 -1.64
C ASP A 284 -6.34 16.24 -1.21
N PHE A 285 -6.70 16.49 0.05
CA PHE A 285 -8.07 16.27 0.54
C PHE A 285 -9.06 17.22 -0.16
N GLN A 286 -8.68 18.49 -0.33
CA GLN A 286 -9.47 19.45 -1.10
C GLN A 286 -9.65 18.98 -2.55
N PHE A 287 -8.58 18.54 -3.20
CA PHE A 287 -8.60 18.02 -4.57
C PHE A 287 -9.56 16.82 -4.70
N LEU A 288 -9.53 15.90 -3.75
CA LEU A 288 -10.36 14.70 -3.79
C LEU A 288 -11.85 15.00 -3.59
N SER A 289 -12.17 15.85 -2.61
CA SER A 289 -13.55 16.31 -2.39
C SER A 289 -14.11 17.01 -3.64
N LYS A 290 -13.34 17.91 -4.27
CA LYS A 290 -13.72 18.59 -5.53
C LYS A 290 -13.93 17.64 -6.72
N ASN A 291 -13.36 16.44 -6.68
CA ASN A 291 -13.45 15.44 -7.74
C ASN A 291 -14.40 14.28 -7.41
N GLY A 292 -15.23 14.41 -6.36
CA GLY A 292 -16.30 13.45 -6.05
C GLY A 292 -15.83 12.19 -5.33
N ILE A 293 -14.58 12.15 -4.87
CA ILE A 293 -14.11 11.16 -3.91
C ILE A 293 -14.67 11.53 -2.54
N ASN A 294 -15.16 10.53 -1.80
CA ASN A 294 -15.82 10.75 -0.51
C ASN A 294 -15.10 10.09 0.67
N THR A 295 -14.11 9.22 0.40
CA THR A 295 -13.46 8.41 1.44
C THR A 295 -11.97 8.26 1.19
N MET A 296 -11.19 8.33 2.26
CA MET A 296 -9.76 8.07 2.29
C MET A 296 -9.52 6.75 3.03
N ARG A 297 -8.92 5.76 2.36
CA ARG A 297 -8.36 4.57 3.03
C ARG A 297 -6.91 4.86 3.37
N ILE A 298 -6.55 4.77 4.65
CA ILE A 298 -5.28 5.25 5.18
C ILE A 298 -4.52 4.07 5.80
N PRO A 299 -3.57 3.48 5.03
CA PRO A 299 -2.65 2.47 5.54
C PRO A 299 -1.85 2.99 6.74
N VAL A 300 -1.80 2.23 7.83
CA VAL A 300 -0.98 2.50 9.01
C VAL A 300 -0.27 1.23 9.48
N GLY A 301 0.95 1.38 10.01
CA GLY A 301 1.68 0.29 10.65
C GLY A 301 1.39 0.22 12.14
N TRP A 302 1.46 -0.99 12.73
CA TRP A 302 1.22 -1.25 14.15
C TRP A 302 2.04 -0.37 15.10
N TRP A 303 3.23 0.06 14.68
CA TRP A 303 4.12 0.94 15.44
C TRP A 303 3.50 2.30 15.76
N ILE A 304 2.45 2.72 15.05
CA ILE A 304 1.70 3.96 15.33
C ILE A 304 1.14 4.01 16.76
N ALA A 305 0.84 2.86 17.36
CA ALA A 305 0.33 2.77 18.74
C ALA A 305 1.39 3.12 19.80
N GLN A 306 2.66 3.18 19.40
CA GLN A 306 3.79 3.50 20.26
C GLN A 306 4.43 4.86 19.92
N ASP A 307 3.74 5.68 19.13
CA ASP A 307 4.19 7.05 18.86
C ASP A 307 4.30 7.88 20.16
N PRO A 308 5.31 8.77 20.27
CA PRO A 308 6.29 9.14 19.24
C PRO A 308 7.55 8.27 19.22
N ASN A 309 7.63 7.22 20.06
CA ASN A 309 8.83 6.41 20.27
C ASN A 309 8.57 4.93 19.96
N PRO A 310 8.25 4.57 18.71
CA PRO A 310 8.07 3.17 18.34
C PRO A 310 9.38 2.37 18.49
N PRO A 311 9.28 1.03 18.57
CA PRO A 311 10.45 0.18 18.61
C PRO A 311 11.26 0.27 17.31
N ALA A 312 12.57 0.10 17.42
CA ALA A 312 13.46 0.09 16.27
C ALA A 312 13.10 -1.05 15.28
N PRO A 313 13.28 -0.84 13.96
CA PRO A 313 13.85 0.35 13.34
C PRO A 313 12.82 1.45 13.05
N TYR A 314 11.54 1.23 13.36
CA TYR A 314 10.46 2.15 12.98
C TYR A 314 10.65 3.56 13.56
N ILE A 315 10.14 4.55 12.83
CA ILE A 315 10.28 5.96 13.21
C ILE A 315 8.92 6.61 13.44
N GLY A 316 8.75 7.22 14.60
CA GLY A 316 7.49 7.81 14.99
C GLY A 316 7.11 9.08 14.23
N GLY A 317 5.88 9.54 14.42
CA GLY A 317 5.31 10.73 13.77
C GLY A 317 4.18 10.42 12.77
N SER A 318 3.85 9.14 12.56
CA SER A 318 2.70 8.74 11.74
C SER A 318 1.37 9.11 12.42
N LEU A 319 1.31 9.10 13.76
CA LEU A 319 0.11 9.48 14.52
C LEU A 319 -0.28 10.93 14.30
N ALA A 320 0.69 11.85 14.33
CA ALA A 320 0.44 13.28 14.10
C ALA A 320 -0.03 13.54 12.66
N ALA A 321 0.48 12.78 11.69
CA ALA A 321 0.03 12.84 10.31
C ALA A 321 -1.40 12.27 10.14
N LEU A 322 -1.73 11.18 10.85
CA LEU A 322 -3.10 10.65 10.89
C LEU A 322 -4.08 11.64 11.56
N ASP A 323 -3.69 12.30 12.65
CA ASP A 323 -4.49 13.35 13.28
C ASP A 323 -4.83 14.48 12.28
N ASN A 324 -3.85 14.89 11.45
CA ASN A 324 -4.08 15.85 10.38
C ASN A 324 -5.03 15.32 9.30
N ALA A 325 -4.93 14.05 8.91
CA ALA A 325 -5.85 13.44 7.95
C ALA A 325 -7.31 13.52 8.44
N PHE A 326 -7.57 13.21 9.71
CA PHE A 326 -8.90 13.31 10.29
C PHE A 326 -9.41 14.76 10.34
N LYS A 327 -8.53 15.72 10.64
CA LYS A 327 -8.86 17.15 10.59
C LYS A 327 -9.25 17.59 9.18
N TRP A 328 -8.43 17.29 8.18
CA TRP A 328 -8.70 17.64 6.78
C TRP A 328 -9.93 16.91 6.23
N ALA A 329 -10.17 15.67 6.64
CA ALA A 329 -11.36 14.92 6.27
C ALA A 329 -12.62 15.62 6.76
N GLN A 330 -12.67 16.08 8.01
CA GLN A 330 -13.80 16.84 8.52
C GLN A 330 -13.99 18.17 7.76
N GLU A 331 -12.90 18.88 7.46
CA GLU A 331 -12.96 20.17 6.76
C GLU A 331 -13.55 20.05 5.35
N TYR A 332 -13.24 18.97 4.63
CA TYR A 332 -13.70 18.75 3.25
C TYR A 332 -14.83 17.72 3.13
N ASN A 333 -15.49 17.39 4.25
CA ASN A 333 -16.57 16.42 4.34
C ASN A 333 -16.23 15.04 3.71
N LEU A 334 -15.00 14.58 3.94
CA LEU A 334 -14.53 13.25 3.59
C LEU A 334 -14.63 12.32 4.81
N LYS A 335 -14.65 11.01 4.54
CA LYS A 335 -14.53 9.98 5.57
C LYS A 335 -13.16 9.32 5.53
N CYS A 336 -12.78 8.71 6.65
CA CYS A 336 -11.55 7.95 6.81
C CYS A 336 -11.86 6.49 7.14
N ILE A 337 -11.23 5.58 6.40
CA ILE A 337 -11.03 4.19 6.79
C ILE A 337 -9.57 4.09 7.27
N ILE A 338 -9.38 3.71 8.53
CA ILE A 338 -8.05 3.40 9.05
C ILE A 338 -7.76 1.94 8.70
N ASP A 339 -6.66 1.67 8.04
CA ASP A 339 -6.29 0.32 7.62
C ASP A 339 -4.99 -0.14 8.27
N LEU A 340 -5.05 -1.15 9.15
CA LEU A 340 -3.86 -1.73 9.77
C LEU A 340 -3.11 -2.56 8.72
N HIS A 341 -2.23 -1.87 7.99
CA HIS A 341 -1.61 -2.35 6.77
C HIS A 341 -0.36 -3.19 7.01
N ALA A 342 0.34 -2.93 8.12
CA ALA A 342 1.53 -3.65 8.52
C ALA A 342 1.46 -4.04 10.00
N VAL A 343 1.66 -5.33 10.30
CA VAL A 343 1.70 -5.87 11.66
C VAL A 343 3.07 -6.46 12.01
N ASN A 344 3.39 -6.56 13.30
CA ASN A 344 4.66 -7.14 13.71
C ASN A 344 4.80 -8.59 13.19
N GLY A 345 5.99 -8.94 12.71
CA GLY A 345 6.27 -10.22 12.08
C GLY A 345 5.75 -10.34 10.64
N SER A 346 5.01 -9.36 10.11
CA SER A 346 4.38 -9.37 8.78
C SER A 346 3.40 -10.53 8.54
N GLN A 347 2.25 -10.18 7.94
CA GLN A 347 1.18 -11.10 7.59
C GLN A 347 1.30 -11.69 6.18
N ASN A 348 2.24 -11.20 5.35
CA ASN A 348 2.42 -11.66 3.97
C ASN A 348 3.88 -11.68 3.47
N GLY A 349 4.83 -11.15 4.25
CA GLY A 349 6.26 -11.14 3.95
C GLY A 349 6.68 -10.05 2.97
N TRP A 350 5.77 -9.26 2.43
CA TRP A 350 6.06 -8.24 1.41
C TRP A 350 6.49 -6.90 2.01
N ASP A 351 7.00 -6.02 1.16
CA ASP A 351 7.50 -4.70 1.54
C ASP A 351 6.39 -3.80 2.12
N HIS A 352 5.19 -3.83 1.54
CA HIS A 352 4.04 -3.05 2.01
C HIS A 352 3.51 -3.45 3.40
N SER A 353 3.82 -4.66 3.90
CA SER A 353 3.52 -5.06 5.28
C SER A 353 4.70 -4.83 6.24
N ALA A 354 5.70 -4.06 5.79
CA ALA A 354 6.98 -3.86 6.44
C ALA A 354 7.70 -5.18 6.77
N GLY A 355 7.59 -6.17 5.87
CA GLY A 355 8.31 -7.43 5.96
C GLY A 355 9.82 -7.20 6.02
N ARG A 356 10.49 -7.87 6.96
CA ARG A 356 11.94 -7.73 7.12
C ARG A 356 12.71 -8.43 6.00
N ASP A 357 12.33 -9.65 5.66
CA ASP A 357 13.13 -10.50 4.78
C ASP A 357 12.34 -11.46 3.88
N GLY A 358 11.04 -11.22 3.70
CA GLY A 358 10.16 -12.12 2.97
C GLY A 358 9.47 -13.19 3.83
N SER A 359 9.79 -13.29 5.12
CA SER A 359 9.12 -14.24 6.02
C SER A 359 7.79 -13.73 6.57
N VAL A 360 6.86 -14.68 6.80
CA VAL A 360 5.58 -14.46 7.47
C VAL A 360 5.71 -15.04 8.88
N GLU A 361 5.87 -14.16 9.87
CA GLU A 361 6.08 -14.52 11.27
C GLU A 361 4.91 -14.07 12.18
N TRP A 362 4.00 -13.23 11.67
CA TRP A 362 2.82 -12.79 12.42
C TRP A 362 1.99 -13.95 13.02
N PRO A 363 1.55 -14.97 12.26
CA PRO A 363 0.69 -16.02 12.81
C PRO A 363 1.44 -17.01 13.72
N LYS A 364 2.77 -16.92 13.80
CA LYS A 364 3.61 -17.86 14.56
C LYS A 364 3.83 -17.41 16.01
N SER A 365 3.38 -16.21 16.38
CA SER A 365 3.57 -15.63 17.70
C SER A 365 2.29 -15.00 18.23
N ASN A 366 1.83 -15.45 19.40
CA ASN A 366 0.72 -14.81 20.10
C ASN A 366 1.04 -13.36 20.48
N GLU A 367 2.31 -13.03 20.71
CA GLU A 367 2.73 -11.66 20.98
C GLU A 367 2.54 -10.76 19.75
N HIS A 368 2.88 -11.24 18.56
CA HIS A 368 2.65 -10.49 17.32
C HIS A 368 1.15 -10.21 17.10
N ILE A 369 0.31 -11.24 17.29
CA ILE A 369 -1.15 -11.10 17.17
C ILE A 369 -1.70 -10.13 18.23
N GLN A 370 -1.22 -10.21 19.47
CA GLN A 370 -1.64 -9.31 20.54
C GLN A 370 -1.26 -7.86 20.23
N GLN A 371 -0.04 -7.61 19.74
CA GLN A 371 0.37 -6.26 19.33
C GLN A 371 -0.48 -5.68 18.19
N SER A 372 -0.96 -6.52 17.28
CA SER A 372 -1.94 -6.10 16.26
C SER A 372 -3.27 -5.69 16.92
N LEU A 373 -3.78 -6.48 17.87
CA LEU A 373 -5.01 -6.14 18.62
C LEU A 373 -4.84 -4.87 19.46
N ASP A 374 -3.67 -4.67 20.07
CA ASP A 374 -3.34 -3.47 20.85
C ASP A 374 -3.32 -2.23 19.94
N ALA A 375 -2.79 -2.35 18.72
CA ALA A 375 -2.84 -1.28 17.72
C ALA A 375 -4.28 -0.96 17.29
N ILE A 376 -5.13 -1.97 17.10
CA ILE A 376 -6.56 -1.76 16.84
C ILE A 376 -7.26 -1.08 18.02
N GLU A 377 -6.98 -1.49 19.26
CA GLU A 377 -7.55 -0.86 20.46
C GLU A 377 -7.12 0.60 20.59
N PHE A 378 -5.85 0.89 20.35
CA PHE A 378 -5.34 2.25 20.32
C PHE A 378 -6.06 3.12 19.27
N LEU A 379 -6.16 2.65 18.02
CA LEU A 379 -6.81 3.39 16.94
C LEU A 379 -8.32 3.57 17.20
N ALA A 380 -9.01 2.52 17.65
CA ALA A 380 -10.43 2.57 17.97
C ALA A 380 -10.73 3.50 19.15
N SER A 381 -9.92 3.46 20.21
CA SER A 381 -10.10 4.33 21.37
C SER A 381 -9.91 5.82 21.03
N LYS A 382 -8.94 6.14 20.16
CA LYS A 382 -8.65 7.53 19.77
C LYS A 382 -9.63 8.09 18.75
N TYR A 383 -10.03 7.31 17.74
CA TYR A 383 -10.84 7.80 16.62
C TYR A 383 -12.29 7.29 16.61
N GLY A 384 -12.67 6.35 17.48
CA GLY A 384 -13.97 5.67 17.46
C GLY A 384 -15.20 6.57 17.52
N SER A 385 -15.07 7.73 18.19
CA SER A 385 -16.11 8.76 18.29
C SER A 385 -15.93 9.93 17.30
N ASN A 386 -14.90 9.89 16.45
CA ASN A 386 -14.63 10.95 15.49
C ASN A 386 -15.64 10.89 14.33
N PRO A 387 -16.33 11.98 13.99
CA PRO A 387 -17.36 11.96 12.95
C PRO A 387 -16.82 11.67 11.54
N ALA A 388 -15.51 11.84 11.30
CA ALA A 388 -14.89 11.46 10.03
C ALA A 388 -14.54 9.96 9.96
N LEU A 389 -14.55 9.22 11.07
CA LEU A 389 -14.31 7.77 11.03
C LEU A 389 -15.49 7.07 10.34
N LEU A 390 -15.19 6.35 9.26
CA LEU A 390 -16.12 5.43 8.62
C LEU A 390 -15.91 4.00 9.09
N GLY A 391 -14.66 3.55 9.16
CA GLY A 391 -14.36 2.18 9.51
C GLY A 391 -12.91 1.96 9.89
N ILE A 392 -12.66 0.78 10.47
CA ILE A 392 -11.34 0.29 10.81
C ILE A 392 -11.18 -1.07 10.13
N GLN A 393 -10.17 -1.20 9.28
CA GLN A 393 -9.75 -2.46 8.69
C GLN A 393 -8.72 -3.13 9.60
N LEU A 394 -9.03 -4.35 10.00
CA LEU A 394 -8.32 -5.05 11.06
C LEU A 394 -6.94 -5.57 10.62
N LEU A 395 -6.80 -5.93 9.35
CA LEU A 395 -5.56 -6.43 8.77
C LEU A 395 -5.63 -6.32 7.25
N ASN A 396 -4.56 -5.84 6.62
CA ASN A 396 -4.41 -5.84 5.18
C ASN A 396 -3.80 -7.15 4.67
N GLU A 397 -4.36 -7.75 3.63
CA GLU A 397 -3.75 -8.84 2.85
C GLU A 397 -2.98 -9.94 3.63
N PRO A 398 -3.58 -10.62 4.63
CA PRO A 398 -2.98 -11.84 5.17
C PRO A 398 -2.81 -12.88 4.07
N LYS A 399 -1.68 -13.60 4.04
CA LYS A 399 -1.33 -14.51 2.94
C LYS A 399 -1.56 -15.98 3.28
N ALA A 400 -2.26 -16.71 2.42
CA ALA A 400 -2.37 -18.16 2.47
C ALA A 400 -1.19 -18.88 1.78
N PRO A 401 -0.81 -20.08 2.26
CA PRO A 401 -1.31 -20.75 3.46
C PRO A 401 -0.57 -20.34 4.75
N GLU A 402 0.39 -19.41 4.68
CA GLU A 402 1.23 -19.03 5.82
C GLU A 402 0.43 -18.48 7.02
N VAL A 403 -0.68 -17.78 6.75
CA VAL A 403 -1.68 -17.39 7.73
C VAL A 403 -2.83 -18.41 7.70
N PRO A 404 -3.01 -19.23 8.76
CA PRO A 404 -4.12 -20.16 8.84
C PRO A 404 -5.47 -19.43 8.98
N LEU A 405 -6.49 -19.89 8.23
CA LEU A 405 -7.82 -19.27 8.25
C LEU A 405 -8.43 -19.19 9.66
N ASN A 406 -8.29 -20.23 10.47
CA ASN A 406 -8.80 -20.24 11.86
C ASN A 406 -8.14 -19.18 12.74
N THR A 407 -6.82 -18.94 12.56
CA THR A 407 -6.08 -17.90 13.27
C THR A 407 -6.57 -16.52 12.86
N LEU A 408 -6.82 -16.32 11.56
CA LEU A 408 -7.37 -15.08 11.03
C LEU A 408 -8.78 -14.79 11.54
N LEU A 409 -9.67 -15.79 11.55
CA LEU A 409 -11.05 -15.64 12.03
C LEU A 409 -11.10 -15.33 13.55
N ASP A 410 -10.22 -15.94 14.35
CA ASP A 410 -10.10 -15.63 15.78
C ASP A 410 -9.61 -14.18 15.99
N TYR A 411 -8.59 -13.76 15.24
CA TYR A 411 -8.11 -12.37 15.25
C TYR A 411 -9.22 -11.38 14.87
N TYR A 412 -9.97 -11.65 13.79
CA TYR A 412 -11.08 -10.80 13.35
C TYR A 412 -12.21 -10.71 14.37
N SER A 413 -12.57 -11.82 15.02
CA SER A 413 -13.56 -11.81 16.10
C SER A 413 -13.11 -10.94 17.29
N LYS A 414 -11.85 -11.06 17.71
CA LYS A 414 -11.27 -10.24 18.79
C LYS A 414 -11.20 -8.76 18.41
N GLY A 415 -10.71 -8.44 17.21
CA GLY A 415 -10.63 -7.09 16.68
C GLY A 415 -12.00 -6.42 16.57
N TYR A 416 -13.02 -7.16 16.10
CA TYR A 416 -14.41 -6.66 16.08
C TYR A 416 -14.88 -6.24 17.47
N ASN A 417 -14.68 -7.09 18.48
CA ASN A 417 -15.09 -6.80 19.85
C ASN A 417 -14.37 -5.57 20.40
N ILE A 418 -13.08 -5.39 20.09
CA ILE A 418 -12.32 -4.20 20.46
C ILE A 418 -12.93 -2.94 19.83
N VAL A 419 -13.17 -2.93 18.51
CA VAL A 419 -13.77 -1.76 17.84
C VAL A 419 -15.13 -1.41 18.44
N ARG A 420 -15.95 -2.42 18.77
CA ARG A 420 -17.28 -2.22 19.37
C ARG A 420 -17.24 -1.64 20.79
N LYS A 421 -16.12 -1.74 21.53
CA LYS A 421 -15.96 -1.03 22.82
C LYS A 421 -15.98 0.50 22.64
N TYR A 422 -15.46 0.99 21.51
CA TYR A 422 -15.22 2.42 21.29
C TYR A 422 -16.09 3.04 20.20
N SER A 423 -16.71 2.22 19.34
CA SER A 423 -17.62 2.70 18.30
C SER A 423 -18.73 1.70 17.96
N ALA A 424 -19.97 2.13 18.15
CA ALA A 424 -21.16 1.38 17.74
C ALA A 424 -21.43 1.46 16.23
N THR A 425 -20.90 2.48 15.55
CA THR A 425 -21.27 2.82 14.17
C THR A 425 -20.14 2.58 13.16
N ALA A 426 -18.87 2.55 13.58
CA ALA A 426 -17.78 2.29 12.66
C ALA A 426 -17.93 0.90 12.02
N TYR A 427 -17.73 0.82 10.70
CA TYR A 427 -17.62 -0.46 10.01
C TYR A 427 -16.33 -1.18 10.43
N VAL A 428 -16.43 -2.47 10.71
CA VAL A 428 -15.27 -3.34 10.93
C VAL A 428 -14.99 -4.05 9.62
N ILE A 429 -13.85 -3.75 9.02
CA ILE A 429 -13.47 -4.24 7.69
C ILE A 429 -12.46 -5.39 7.85
N MET A 430 -12.72 -6.49 7.16
CA MET A 430 -11.96 -7.73 7.23
C MET A 430 -11.47 -8.08 5.82
N CYS A 431 -10.17 -7.98 5.59
CA CYS A 431 -9.57 -8.22 4.27
C CYS A 431 -9.52 -9.71 3.93
N GLN A 432 -9.65 -10.02 2.64
CA GLN A 432 -9.49 -11.36 2.08
C GLN A 432 -8.16 -12.01 2.48
N LEU A 433 -8.17 -13.33 2.58
CA LEU A 433 -6.96 -14.13 2.67
C LEU A 433 -6.37 -14.30 1.27
N ILE A 434 -5.29 -13.58 0.97
CA ILE A 434 -4.66 -13.58 -0.34
C ILE A 434 -4.14 -14.98 -0.67
N GLY A 435 -4.46 -15.46 -1.88
CA GLY A 435 -4.12 -16.82 -2.33
C GLY A 435 -5.20 -17.87 -2.03
N ALA A 436 -6.25 -17.51 -1.28
CA ALA A 436 -7.43 -18.35 -1.07
C ALA A 436 -8.65 -17.82 -1.85
N ASP A 437 -9.72 -18.61 -1.93
CA ASP A 437 -11.02 -18.15 -2.45
C ASP A 437 -11.67 -17.19 -1.44
N PRO A 438 -11.95 -15.92 -1.80
CA PRO A 438 -12.58 -14.98 -0.88
C PRO A 438 -13.98 -15.40 -0.40
N SER A 439 -14.65 -16.32 -1.11
CA SER A 439 -15.98 -16.83 -0.76
C SER A 439 -15.96 -17.59 0.58
N GLU A 440 -14.91 -18.37 0.85
CA GLU A 440 -14.78 -19.13 2.09
C GLU A 440 -14.70 -18.20 3.30
N LEU A 441 -13.87 -17.15 3.20
CA LEU A 441 -13.77 -16.14 4.25
C LEU A 441 -15.08 -15.37 4.41
N TYR A 442 -15.71 -14.95 3.29
CA TYR A 442 -16.98 -14.24 3.32
C TYR A 442 -18.07 -15.02 4.07
N HIS A 443 -18.25 -16.31 3.73
CA HIS A 443 -19.24 -17.16 4.40
C HIS A 443 -18.89 -17.38 5.88
N SER A 444 -17.60 -17.53 6.21
CA SER A 444 -17.15 -17.67 7.59
C SER A 444 -17.49 -16.43 8.43
N ILE A 445 -17.25 -15.24 7.89
CA ILE A 445 -17.59 -13.96 8.54
C ILE A 445 -19.10 -13.78 8.64
N ALA A 446 -19.85 -14.12 7.58
CA ALA A 446 -21.32 -14.04 7.59
C ALA A 446 -21.95 -14.91 8.68
N ASN A 447 -21.36 -16.07 8.97
CA ASN A 447 -21.81 -16.99 10.01
C ASN A 447 -21.50 -16.51 11.44
N MET A 448 -20.71 -15.44 11.62
CA MET A 448 -20.44 -14.87 12.94
C MET A 448 -21.62 -14.06 13.51
N GLY A 449 -22.60 -13.68 12.67
CA GLY A 449 -23.79 -12.94 13.12
C GLY A 449 -23.49 -11.51 13.62
N LEU A 450 -22.40 -10.90 13.14
CA LEU A 450 -21.95 -9.56 13.52
C LEU A 450 -22.63 -8.49 12.66
N SER A 451 -22.71 -7.25 13.18
CA SER A 451 -23.30 -6.11 12.46
C SER A 451 -22.25 -5.08 12.07
N ASN A 452 -22.55 -4.28 11.03
CA ASN A 452 -21.63 -3.28 10.46
C ASN A 452 -20.26 -3.88 10.13
N ILE A 453 -20.29 -5.03 9.43
CA ILE A 453 -19.09 -5.73 8.97
C ILE A 453 -18.98 -5.63 7.44
N VAL A 454 -17.74 -5.58 6.97
CA VAL A 454 -17.40 -5.43 5.56
C VAL A 454 -16.29 -6.42 5.24
N VAL A 455 -16.42 -7.14 4.13
CA VAL A 455 -15.34 -7.94 3.55
C VAL A 455 -14.67 -7.13 2.45
N ASP A 456 -13.36 -6.98 2.59
CA ASP A 456 -12.52 -6.24 1.66
C ASP A 456 -11.79 -7.18 0.70
N ILE A 457 -11.86 -6.87 -0.59
CA ILE A 457 -11.41 -7.68 -1.72
C ILE A 457 -10.54 -6.81 -2.61
N HIS A 458 -9.36 -7.31 -2.94
CA HIS A 458 -8.41 -6.61 -3.79
C HIS A 458 -8.40 -7.24 -5.17
N PHE A 459 -8.62 -6.42 -6.20
CA PHE A 459 -8.67 -6.85 -7.59
C PHE A 459 -7.60 -6.18 -8.42
N TYR A 460 -6.68 -7.01 -8.89
CA TYR A 460 -5.66 -6.65 -9.85
C TYR A 460 -5.78 -7.56 -11.08
N ASN A 461 -5.64 -6.97 -12.27
CA ASN A 461 -5.39 -7.69 -13.53
C ASN A 461 -3.88 -7.80 -13.77
N LEU A 462 -3.16 -8.15 -12.70
CA LEU A 462 -1.72 -8.26 -12.58
C LEU A 462 -1.42 -9.51 -11.73
N TYR A 463 -0.15 -9.90 -11.67
CA TYR A 463 0.38 -10.91 -10.73
C TYR A 463 -0.15 -12.34 -10.90
N GLN A 464 -0.91 -12.62 -11.96
CA GLN A 464 -1.32 -13.97 -12.33
C GLN A 464 -0.99 -14.20 -13.80
N SER A 465 -0.38 -15.35 -14.10
CA SER A 465 0.10 -15.70 -15.44
C SER A 465 -0.96 -15.64 -16.53
N LYS A 466 -2.23 -15.85 -16.17
CA LYS A 466 -3.36 -15.73 -17.10
C LYS A 466 -3.50 -14.34 -17.72
N PHE A 467 -3.06 -13.28 -17.02
CA PHE A 467 -3.15 -11.90 -17.51
C PHE A 467 -2.01 -11.54 -18.46
N ASP A 468 -0.90 -12.28 -18.42
CA ASP A 468 0.31 -11.99 -19.22
C ASP A 468 0.06 -12.14 -20.73
N THR A 469 -0.95 -12.91 -21.11
CA THR A 469 -1.31 -13.16 -22.52
C THR A 469 -2.58 -12.44 -22.95
N MET A 470 -3.28 -11.73 -22.05
CA MET A 470 -4.55 -11.06 -22.39
C MET A 470 -4.30 -9.73 -23.09
N ASN A 471 -4.96 -9.53 -24.23
CA ASN A 471 -5.03 -8.24 -24.91
C ASN A 471 -6.01 -7.26 -24.21
N PRO A 472 -6.11 -5.99 -24.62
CA PRO A 472 -7.01 -5.02 -23.98
C PRO A 472 -8.48 -5.45 -23.94
N ALA A 473 -9.03 -6.00 -25.02
CA ALA A 473 -10.43 -6.42 -25.09
C ALA A 473 -10.70 -7.61 -24.15
N GLU A 474 -9.77 -8.56 -24.08
CA GLU A 474 -9.86 -9.71 -23.16
C GLU A 474 -9.80 -9.27 -21.69
N ASN A 475 -8.94 -8.31 -21.35
CA ASN A 475 -8.89 -7.72 -20.01
C ASN A 475 -10.23 -7.06 -19.63
N ILE A 476 -10.80 -6.25 -20.53
CA ILE A 476 -12.10 -5.59 -20.32
C ILE A 476 -13.22 -6.63 -20.16
N GLN A 477 -13.23 -7.67 -20.99
CA GLN A 477 -14.23 -8.73 -20.93
C GLN A 477 -14.11 -9.53 -19.63
N PHE A 478 -12.88 -9.80 -19.16
CA PHE A 478 -12.65 -10.45 -17.87
C PHE A 478 -13.25 -9.67 -16.70
N ILE A 479 -13.20 -8.33 -16.73
CA ILE A 479 -13.89 -7.49 -15.73
C ILE A 479 -15.41 -7.67 -15.82
N LYS A 480 -15.97 -7.54 -17.03
CA LYS A 480 -17.42 -7.59 -17.29
C LYS A 480 -18.06 -8.95 -16.98
N ASP A 481 -17.29 -10.02 -17.10
CA ASP A 481 -17.77 -11.38 -16.87
C ASP A 481 -17.32 -11.90 -15.51
N SER A 482 -16.02 -12.16 -15.35
CA SER A 482 -15.49 -12.90 -14.19
C SER A 482 -15.54 -12.07 -12.92
N ARG A 483 -15.06 -10.82 -12.94
CA ARG A 483 -15.10 -9.95 -11.75
C ARG A 483 -16.54 -9.57 -11.41
N LYS A 484 -17.37 -9.29 -12.40
CA LYS A 484 -18.79 -9.02 -12.18
C LYS A 484 -19.50 -10.19 -11.51
N ALA A 485 -19.33 -11.41 -12.02
CA ALA A 485 -19.93 -12.60 -11.42
C ALA A 485 -19.48 -12.79 -9.97
N GLN A 486 -18.21 -12.54 -9.67
CA GLN A 486 -17.67 -12.60 -8.31
C GLN A 486 -18.31 -11.57 -7.37
N VAL A 487 -18.40 -10.30 -7.81
CA VAL A 487 -19.02 -9.23 -7.02
C VAL A 487 -20.52 -9.48 -6.82
N ASP A 488 -21.25 -9.88 -7.86
CA ASP A 488 -22.67 -10.18 -7.79
C ASP A 488 -22.96 -11.35 -6.85
N SER A 489 -22.14 -12.42 -6.92
CA SER A 489 -22.26 -13.58 -6.05
C SER A 489 -22.12 -13.19 -4.58
N LEU A 490 -21.08 -12.43 -4.22
CA LEU A 490 -20.85 -12.03 -2.84
C LEU A 490 -21.91 -11.03 -2.35
N ASN A 491 -22.30 -10.06 -3.18
CA ASN A 491 -23.37 -9.11 -2.84
C ASN A 491 -24.71 -9.80 -2.54
N THR A 492 -24.98 -10.94 -3.15
CA THR A 492 -26.27 -11.65 -3.03
C THR A 492 -26.20 -12.88 -2.13
N ALA A 493 -25.00 -13.29 -1.70
CA ALA A 493 -24.75 -14.51 -0.92
C ALA A 493 -25.50 -14.54 0.42
N ASN A 494 -25.68 -13.38 1.07
CA ASN A 494 -26.47 -13.27 2.29
C ASN A 494 -26.99 -11.84 2.44
N ARG A 495 -28.32 -11.65 2.42
CA ARG A 495 -28.94 -10.32 2.55
C ARG A 495 -28.61 -9.60 3.87
N ASN A 496 -28.29 -10.37 4.91
CA ASN A 496 -27.86 -9.86 6.22
C ASN A 496 -26.37 -10.12 6.47
N GLY A 497 -25.61 -10.48 5.42
CA GLY A 497 -24.18 -10.74 5.50
C GLY A 497 -23.33 -9.47 5.46
N PRO A 498 -22.00 -9.64 5.41
CA PRO A 498 -21.08 -8.52 5.26
C PRO A 498 -21.32 -7.73 3.98
N LEU A 499 -21.09 -6.42 4.03
CA LEU A 499 -20.99 -5.63 2.81
C LEU A 499 -19.68 -5.97 2.08
N VAL A 500 -19.67 -5.81 0.75
CA VAL A 500 -18.51 -6.10 -0.11
C VAL A 500 -17.83 -4.79 -0.50
N PHE A 501 -16.53 -4.71 -0.25
CA PHE A 501 -15.69 -3.57 -0.59
C PHE A 501 -14.59 -4.02 -1.55
N ILE A 502 -14.41 -3.28 -2.65
CA ILE A 502 -13.25 -3.45 -3.52
C ILE A 502 -12.19 -2.43 -3.06
N GLY A 503 -11.49 -2.73 -1.97
CA GLY A 503 -10.63 -1.76 -1.28
C GLY A 503 -9.34 -1.43 -2.00
N GLU A 504 -8.93 -2.26 -2.95
CA GLU A 504 -7.80 -1.96 -3.84
C GLU A 504 -8.04 -2.45 -5.26
N TRP A 505 -7.76 -1.56 -6.21
CA TRP A 505 -7.71 -1.80 -7.65
C TRP A 505 -6.97 -0.64 -8.34
N VAL A 506 -6.46 -0.87 -9.55
CA VAL A 506 -5.67 0.10 -10.33
C VAL A 506 -6.15 0.17 -11.76
N ASN A 507 -5.69 1.18 -12.51
CA ASN A 507 -5.91 1.25 -13.95
C ASN A 507 -4.74 0.65 -14.74
N GLU A 508 -3.93 -0.18 -14.11
CA GLU A 508 -2.80 -0.90 -14.72
C GLU A 508 -3.12 -2.38 -14.92
N TRP A 509 -2.49 -2.99 -15.93
CA TRP A 509 -2.64 -4.41 -16.27
C TRP A 509 -1.32 -5.01 -16.76
N SER A 510 -1.26 -6.34 -16.90
CA SER A 510 -0.04 -7.00 -17.42
C SER A 510 0.27 -6.62 -18.88
N PHE A 511 -0.74 -6.23 -19.66
CA PHE A 511 -0.57 -5.89 -21.08
C PHE A 511 0.31 -4.65 -21.26
N ARG A 512 1.23 -4.69 -22.23
CA ARG A 512 2.11 -3.57 -22.58
C ARG A 512 1.73 -2.99 -23.94
N GLY A 513 1.75 -1.66 -24.06
CA GLY A 513 1.44 -0.95 -25.31
C GLY A 513 -0.04 -0.62 -25.52
N GLY A 514 -0.88 -0.64 -24.49
CA GLY A 514 -2.26 -0.17 -24.57
C GLY A 514 -2.35 1.32 -24.92
N SER A 515 -3.32 1.70 -25.75
CA SER A 515 -3.61 3.11 -26.03
C SER A 515 -4.29 3.79 -24.84
N GLN A 516 -4.31 5.12 -24.80
CA GLN A 516 -5.06 5.86 -23.77
C GLN A 516 -6.55 5.49 -23.76
N GLU A 517 -7.15 5.24 -24.93
CA GLU A 517 -8.53 4.78 -25.05
C GLU A 517 -8.72 3.40 -24.40
N ASN A 518 -7.77 2.48 -24.58
CA ASN A 518 -7.82 1.17 -23.94
C ASN A 518 -7.82 1.29 -22.40
N TYR A 519 -6.98 2.14 -21.83
CA TYR A 519 -6.97 2.40 -20.39
C TYR A 519 -8.25 3.09 -19.90
N GLN A 520 -8.86 3.95 -20.72
CA GLN A 520 -10.15 4.56 -20.40
C GLN A 520 -11.29 3.54 -20.40
N ASP A 521 -11.35 2.65 -21.39
CA ASP A 521 -12.34 1.57 -21.46
C ASP A 521 -12.18 0.59 -20.30
N PHE A 522 -10.95 0.25 -19.95
CA PHE A 522 -10.65 -0.60 -18.81
C PHE A 522 -11.08 0.02 -17.49
N GLY A 523 -10.69 1.28 -17.25
CA GLY A 523 -11.09 2.03 -16.07
C GLY A 523 -12.61 2.17 -15.94
N ARG A 524 -13.32 2.42 -17.06
CA ARG A 524 -14.80 2.45 -17.09
C ARG A 524 -15.41 1.10 -16.69
N ALA A 525 -14.95 0.01 -17.31
CA ALA A 525 -15.46 -1.32 -17.00
C ALA A 525 -15.24 -1.69 -15.53
N GLN A 526 -14.08 -1.32 -14.97
CA GLN A 526 -13.78 -1.51 -13.56
C GLN A 526 -14.70 -0.67 -12.67
N LEU A 527 -14.92 0.62 -12.96
CA LEU A 527 -15.85 1.45 -12.18
C LEU A 527 -17.29 0.95 -12.24
N ASP A 528 -17.77 0.49 -13.40
CA ASP A 528 -19.11 -0.07 -13.55
C ASP A 528 -19.29 -1.31 -12.68
N VAL A 529 -18.31 -2.21 -12.69
CA VAL A 529 -18.37 -3.47 -11.93
C VAL A 529 -18.10 -3.24 -10.44
N TYR A 530 -17.01 -2.56 -10.08
CA TYR A 530 -16.63 -2.35 -8.68
C TYR A 530 -17.56 -1.35 -7.97
N GLY A 531 -18.17 -0.41 -8.71
CA GLY A 531 -19.26 0.44 -8.21
C GLY A 531 -20.51 -0.33 -7.82
N SER A 532 -20.68 -1.56 -8.32
CA SER A 532 -21.78 -2.44 -7.92
C SER A 532 -21.56 -3.11 -6.56
N ALA A 533 -20.33 -3.15 -6.03
CA ALA A 533 -20.03 -3.68 -4.69
C ALA A 533 -20.88 -2.97 -3.62
N SER A 534 -21.39 -3.71 -2.65
CA SER A 534 -22.40 -3.20 -1.70
C SER A 534 -21.87 -2.14 -0.73
N PHE A 535 -20.56 -2.12 -0.45
CA PHE A 535 -19.90 -1.05 0.30
C PHE A 535 -19.29 0.03 -0.60
N GLY A 536 -18.75 -0.36 -1.77
CA GLY A 536 -18.11 0.53 -2.74
C GLY A 536 -16.69 0.09 -3.10
N TRP A 537 -15.83 1.04 -3.44
CA TRP A 537 -14.46 0.78 -3.90
C TRP A 537 -13.46 1.83 -3.43
N ALA A 538 -12.16 1.48 -3.38
CA ALA A 538 -11.07 2.43 -3.20
C ALA A 538 -9.92 2.15 -4.19
N TYR A 539 -9.52 3.19 -4.91
CA TYR A 539 -8.44 3.10 -5.90
C TYR A 539 -7.07 3.07 -5.22
N TRP A 540 -6.17 2.19 -5.67
CA TRP A 540 -4.78 2.15 -5.24
C TRP A 540 -3.89 2.82 -6.30
N SER A 541 -3.29 3.99 -6.09
CA SER A 541 -3.30 4.89 -4.93
C SER A 541 -3.43 6.35 -5.38
N LEU A 542 -3.44 7.32 -4.46
CA LEU A 542 -3.56 8.75 -4.81
C LEU A 542 -2.38 9.26 -5.62
N LYS A 543 -1.16 8.86 -5.23
CA LYS A 543 0.09 9.33 -5.84
C LYS A 543 0.99 8.15 -6.14
N ASN A 544 1.59 8.13 -7.31
CA ASN A 544 2.55 7.11 -7.70
C ASN A 544 3.50 7.67 -8.78
N VAL A 545 4.70 7.12 -8.89
CA VAL A 545 5.61 7.43 -10.01
C VAL A 545 5.17 6.78 -11.33
N HIS A 546 4.27 5.80 -11.27
CA HIS A 546 3.67 5.15 -12.43
C HIS A 546 2.27 5.70 -12.69
N ASP A 547 2.06 6.28 -13.86
CA ASP A 547 0.85 7.04 -14.23
C ASP A 547 -0.47 6.29 -13.95
N HIS A 548 -0.57 5.00 -14.34
CA HIS A 548 -1.80 4.21 -14.15
C HIS A 548 -1.99 3.61 -12.75
N TRP A 549 -1.08 3.93 -11.83
CA TRP A 549 -1.22 3.69 -10.39
C TRP A 549 -1.52 4.99 -9.63
N ASP A 550 -1.47 6.15 -10.30
CA ASP A 550 -1.69 7.47 -9.72
C ASP A 550 -3.11 7.99 -10.06
N LEU A 551 -4.02 7.95 -9.09
CA LEU A 551 -5.38 8.47 -9.28
C LEU A 551 -5.39 9.96 -9.62
N GLY A 552 -4.50 10.75 -9.01
CA GLY A 552 -4.37 12.17 -9.26
C GLY A 552 -4.04 12.46 -10.72
N TRP A 553 -3.15 11.68 -11.31
CA TRP A 553 -2.80 11.71 -12.73
C TRP A 553 -3.98 11.25 -13.59
N ASN A 554 -4.66 10.15 -13.24
CA ASN A 554 -5.81 9.65 -13.98
C ASN A 554 -6.95 10.67 -14.07
N ILE A 555 -7.24 11.38 -12.98
CA ILE A 555 -8.23 12.46 -12.94
C ILE A 555 -7.82 13.62 -13.85
N LYS A 556 -6.55 14.06 -13.77
CA LYS A 556 -6.05 15.21 -14.55
C LYS A 556 -6.00 14.92 -16.04
N ASN A 557 -5.69 13.70 -16.43
CA ASN A 557 -5.55 13.27 -17.83
C ASN A 557 -6.84 12.64 -18.40
N LYS A 558 -7.95 12.67 -17.63
CA LYS A 558 -9.24 12.08 -18.02
C LYS A 558 -9.11 10.61 -18.46
N SER A 559 -8.17 9.89 -17.85
CA SER A 559 -7.97 8.45 -18.10
C SER A 559 -9.09 7.62 -17.44
N CYS A 560 -9.88 8.22 -16.54
CA CYS A 560 -11.13 7.67 -16.05
C CYS A 560 -12.03 8.81 -15.51
N SER A 561 -13.34 8.81 -15.79
CA SER A 561 -14.28 9.80 -15.24
C SER A 561 -14.89 9.29 -13.95
N TYR A 562 -14.46 9.87 -12.82
CA TYR A 562 -14.98 9.54 -11.49
C TYR A 562 -16.18 10.41 -11.07
N LYS A 563 -16.54 11.39 -11.92
CA LYS A 563 -17.79 12.13 -11.84
C LYS A 563 -18.86 11.30 -12.55
N VAL A 564 -19.75 10.71 -11.76
CA VAL A 564 -21.02 10.12 -12.22
C VAL A 564 -22.13 11.01 -11.72
#